data_AF-A0A918PID7-F1
#
_entry.id   AF-A0A918PID7-F1
#
_cell.length_a   1.000
_cell.length_b   1.000
_cell.length_c   1.000
_cell.angle_alpha   90.00
_cell.angle_beta   90.00
_cell.angle_gamma   90.00
#
_symmetry.space_group_name_H-M   'P 1'
#
loop_
_entity.id
_entity.type
_entity.pdbx_description
1 polymer ?
#
loop_
_entity_poly.entity_id
_entity_poly.type
_entity_poly.pdbx_seq_one_letter_code
_entity_poly.pdbx_strand_id
1 'polypeptide(L)'
;MQPGIDLRIRSMIKALSETVLPAVDPANKAAIEQLHITLGSLALLNDQIDHAYAFEIADLRDLIATVAGLADHVGTLSDSSREAAAAGEAVVAGPPVSLARVRDANNAVRAAVADEIAAAYARLDGQDTARLESWLLANAAGQIGRERAFVAATGFDVFPDTLQPIGALLND
;
A
#
# COMPACT_ATOMS: atom_id res chain seq x y z
N MET A 1 -18.86 26.17 -3.74
CA MET A 1 -18.38 25.14 -2.79
C MET A 1 -18.29 23.82 -3.54
N GLN A 2 -17.10 23.26 -3.69
CA GLN A 2 -16.93 21.95 -4.33
C GLN A 2 -17.17 20.85 -3.27
N PRO A 3 -18.02 19.84 -3.53
CA PRO A 3 -18.22 18.75 -2.59
C PRO A 3 -16.94 17.94 -2.40
N GLY A 4 -16.69 17.50 -1.17
CA GLY A 4 -15.60 16.59 -0.84
C GLY A 4 -15.65 15.29 -1.64
N ILE A 5 -14.50 14.64 -1.80
CA ILE A 5 -14.43 13.40 -2.58
C ILE A 5 -15.26 12.28 -1.93
N ASP A 6 -15.26 12.20 -0.60
CA ASP A 6 -16.10 11.32 0.21
C ASP A 6 -17.60 11.46 -0.15
N LEU A 7 -18.10 12.70 -0.22
CA LEU A 7 -19.51 12.95 -0.56
C LEU A 7 -19.81 12.56 -2.00
N ARG A 8 -18.86 12.77 -2.92
CA ARG A 8 -18.99 12.36 -4.32
C ARG A 8 -19.07 10.83 -4.43
N ILE A 9 -18.24 10.09 -3.68
CA ILE A 9 -18.28 8.62 -3.65
C ILE A 9 -19.60 8.12 -3.07
N ARG A 10 -20.05 8.65 -1.92
CA ARG A 10 -21.37 8.30 -1.36
C ARG A 10 -22.53 8.57 -2.32
N SER A 11 -22.44 9.66 -3.09
CA SER A 11 -23.44 9.98 -4.12
C SER A 11 -23.44 8.95 -5.26
N MET A 12 -22.26 8.51 -5.70
CA MET A 12 -22.12 7.44 -6.72
C MET A 12 -22.69 6.12 -6.21
N ILE A 13 -22.37 5.73 -4.97
CA ILE A 13 -22.93 4.54 -4.32
C ILE A 13 -24.46 4.60 -4.32
N LYS A 14 -25.04 5.71 -3.84
CA LYS A 14 -26.50 5.91 -3.78
C LYS A 14 -27.15 5.80 -5.16
N ALA A 15 -26.60 6.47 -6.16
CA ALA A 15 -27.14 6.41 -7.52
C ALA A 15 -27.11 4.97 -8.09
N LEU A 16 -26.00 4.25 -7.86
CA LEU A 16 -25.86 2.87 -8.32
C LEU A 16 -26.81 1.92 -7.57
N SER A 17 -26.93 2.04 -6.25
CA SER A 17 -27.74 1.11 -5.44
C SER A 17 -29.24 1.38 -5.54
N GLU A 18 -29.66 2.65 -5.58
CA GLU A 18 -31.08 3.02 -5.50
C GLU A 18 -31.73 3.24 -6.87
N THR A 19 -30.94 3.55 -7.91
CA THR A 19 -31.48 3.86 -9.24
C THR A 19 -31.04 2.85 -10.29
N VAL A 20 -29.74 2.58 -10.39
CA VAL A 20 -29.21 1.72 -11.47
C VAL A 20 -29.49 0.25 -11.20
N LEU A 21 -29.15 -0.26 -10.02
CA LEU A 21 -29.32 -1.67 -9.67
C LEU A 21 -30.77 -2.16 -9.81
N PRO A 22 -31.81 -1.44 -9.35
CA PRO A 22 -33.20 -1.85 -9.55
C PRO A 22 -33.66 -1.82 -11.01
N ALA A 23 -32.98 -1.06 -11.87
CA ALA A 23 -33.31 -0.95 -13.29
C ALA A 23 -32.61 -2.00 -14.17
N VAL A 24 -31.65 -2.76 -13.62
CA VAL A 24 -30.96 -3.83 -14.35
C VAL A 24 -31.86 -5.07 -14.45
N ASP A 25 -31.86 -5.70 -15.63
CA ASP A 25 -32.57 -6.96 -15.85
C ASP A 25 -32.11 -8.03 -14.85
N PRO A 26 -33.01 -8.54 -13.98
CA PRO A 26 -32.66 -9.54 -12.97
C PRO A 26 -32.21 -10.89 -13.53
N ALA A 27 -32.48 -11.16 -14.81
CA ALA A 27 -31.98 -12.34 -15.52
C ALA A 27 -30.51 -12.21 -15.93
N ASN A 28 -29.98 -10.98 -16.04
CA ASN A 28 -28.58 -10.73 -16.36
C ASN A 28 -27.70 -10.79 -15.10
N LYS A 29 -27.37 -12.00 -14.67
CA LYS A 29 -26.56 -12.24 -13.46
C LYS A 29 -25.19 -11.57 -13.51
N ALA A 30 -24.54 -11.56 -14.67
CA ALA A 30 -23.24 -10.92 -14.84
C ALA A 30 -23.31 -9.40 -14.57
N ALA A 31 -24.34 -8.71 -15.08
CA ALA A 31 -24.51 -7.28 -14.83
C ALA A 31 -24.77 -6.97 -13.35
N ILE A 32 -25.58 -7.80 -12.69
CA ILE A 32 -25.84 -7.67 -11.24
C ILE A 32 -24.57 -7.88 -10.44
N GLU A 33 -23.76 -8.89 -10.78
CA GLU A 33 -22.50 -9.17 -10.09
C GLU A 33 -21.50 -8.02 -10.25
N GLN A 34 -21.30 -7.52 -11.47
CA GLN A 34 -20.40 -6.39 -11.72
C GLN A 34 -20.86 -5.10 -11.00
N LEU A 35 -22.16 -4.88 -10.86
CA LEU A 35 -22.68 -3.77 -10.07
C LEU A 35 -22.35 -3.90 -8.59
N HIS A 36 -22.48 -5.10 -8.01
CA HIS A 36 -22.10 -5.34 -6.62
C HIS A 36 -20.59 -5.16 -6.40
N ILE A 37 -19.75 -5.64 -7.33
CA ILE A 37 -18.29 -5.41 -7.29
C ILE A 37 -17.97 -3.91 -7.33
N THR A 38 -18.66 -3.15 -8.19
CA THR A 38 -18.48 -1.70 -8.30
C THR A 38 -18.88 -0.98 -7.01
N LEU A 39 -20.04 -1.35 -6.44
CA LEU A 39 -20.51 -0.80 -5.17
C LEU A 39 -19.54 -1.11 -4.01
N GLY A 40 -19.06 -2.35 -3.92
CA GLY A 40 -18.06 -2.77 -2.93
C GLY A 40 -16.76 -2.00 -3.08
N SER A 41 -16.26 -1.84 -4.31
CA SER A 41 -15.06 -1.04 -4.61
C SER A 41 -15.22 0.42 -4.21
N LEU A 42 -16.37 1.04 -4.48
CA LEU A 42 -16.64 2.42 -4.08
C LEU A 42 -16.73 2.56 -2.55
N ALA A 43 -17.35 1.60 -1.86
CA ALA A 43 -17.41 1.59 -0.40
C ALA A 43 -16.00 1.50 0.21
N LEU A 44 -15.16 0.62 -0.33
CA LEU A 44 -13.76 0.49 0.08
C LEU A 44 -12.97 1.80 -0.16
N LEU A 45 -13.12 2.43 -1.33
CA LEU A 45 -12.46 3.71 -1.62
C LEU A 45 -12.91 4.81 -0.66
N ASN A 46 -14.18 4.83 -0.25
CA ASN A 46 -14.69 5.79 0.71
C ASN A 46 -14.10 5.59 2.11
N ASP A 47 -13.81 4.34 2.50
CA ASP A 47 -13.17 4.02 3.78
C ASP A 47 -11.68 4.39 3.79
N GLN A 48 -11.01 4.20 2.65
CA GLN A 48 -9.56 4.42 2.51
C GLN A 48 -9.16 5.87 2.33
N ILE A 49 -10.06 6.75 1.87
CA ILE A 49 -9.69 8.07 1.35
C ILE A 49 -8.97 8.96 2.36
N ASP A 50 -9.41 8.94 3.62
CA ASP A 50 -8.84 9.76 4.69
C ASP A 50 -7.48 9.22 5.17
N HIS A 51 -7.16 7.97 4.82
CA HIS A 51 -5.93 7.29 5.20
C HIS A 51 -4.90 7.24 4.06
N ALA A 52 -5.29 7.53 2.83
CA ALA A 52 -4.44 7.33 1.64
C ALA A 52 -3.07 8.02 1.74
N TYR A 53 -3.02 9.26 2.23
CA TYR A 53 -1.74 9.97 2.38
C TYR A 53 -0.86 9.36 3.47
N ALA A 54 -1.44 9.13 4.65
CA ALA A 54 -0.71 8.56 5.78
C ALA A 54 -0.21 7.14 5.47
N PHE A 55 -1.00 6.34 4.75
CA PHE A 55 -0.61 5.02 4.28
C PHE A 55 0.66 5.07 3.42
N GLU A 56 0.69 5.94 2.43
CA GLU A 56 1.84 6.07 1.51
C GLU A 56 3.08 6.60 2.23
N ILE A 57 2.91 7.49 3.22
CA ILE A 57 4.04 7.96 4.05
C ILE A 57 4.59 6.84 4.94
N ALA A 58 3.72 6.06 5.59
CA ALA A 58 4.13 4.93 6.42
C ALA A 58 4.86 3.86 5.57
N ASP A 59 4.34 3.58 4.37
CA ASP A 59 4.99 2.67 3.42
C ASP A 59 6.38 3.17 3.00
N LEU A 60 6.51 4.48 2.72
CA LEU A 60 7.80 5.07 2.35
C LEU A 60 8.82 4.97 3.47
N ARG A 61 8.41 5.16 4.73
CA ARG A 61 9.28 4.98 5.90
C ARG A 61 9.80 3.55 6.00
N ASP A 62 8.92 2.56 5.85
CA ASP A 62 9.29 1.14 5.93
C ASP A 62 10.27 0.76 4.80
N LEU A 63 10.04 1.29 3.60
CA LEU A 63 10.93 1.06 2.46
C LEU A 63 12.32 1.68 2.66
N ILE A 64 12.40 2.90 3.19
CA ILE A 64 13.67 3.54 3.54
C ILE A 64 14.40 2.72 4.60
N ALA A 65 13.69 2.27 5.65
CA ALA A 65 14.26 1.41 6.69
C ALA A 65 14.76 0.08 6.10
N THR A 66 14.04 -0.48 5.12
CA THR A 66 14.45 -1.68 4.39
C THR A 66 15.73 -1.43 3.60
N VAL A 67 15.85 -0.31 2.88
CA VAL A 67 17.11 0.02 2.18
C VAL A 67 18.27 0.13 3.16
N ALA A 68 18.07 0.79 4.31
CA ALA A 68 19.10 0.93 5.33
C ALA A 68 19.55 -0.44 5.88
N GLY A 69 18.61 -1.33 6.20
CA GLY A 69 18.92 -2.66 6.72
C GLY A 69 19.53 -3.61 5.69
N LEU A 70 19.25 -3.42 4.38
CA LEU A 70 19.90 -4.20 3.33
C LEU A 70 21.43 -4.03 3.33
N ALA A 71 21.95 -2.87 3.75
CA ALA A 71 23.39 -2.63 3.82
C ALA A 71 24.12 -3.65 4.74
N ASP A 72 23.46 -4.15 5.80
CA ASP A 72 24.03 -5.15 6.70
C ASP A 72 24.19 -6.53 6.04
N HIS A 73 23.42 -6.80 4.97
CA HIS A 73 23.45 -8.06 4.21
C HIS A 73 24.23 -7.93 2.89
N VAL A 74 24.30 -6.72 2.34
CA VAL A 74 24.92 -6.48 1.03
C VAL A 74 26.22 -5.71 1.06
N GLY A 75 26.57 -5.18 2.21
CA GLY A 75 27.70 -4.27 2.36
C GLY A 75 27.35 -2.93 1.72
N THR A 76 28.02 -2.61 0.62
CA THR A 76 27.82 -1.33 -0.06
C THR A 76 26.62 -1.39 -1.00
N LEU A 77 25.57 -0.63 -0.67
CA LEU A 77 24.44 -0.38 -1.57
C LEU A 77 24.91 0.28 -2.89
N SER A 78 24.11 0.23 -3.93
CA SER A 78 24.32 1.05 -5.13
C SER A 78 24.11 2.54 -4.84
N ASP A 79 24.69 3.40 -5.68
CA ASP A 79 24.45 4.85 -5.63
C ASP A 79 22.97 5.16 -5.86
N SER A 80 22.31 4.47 -6.80
CA SER A 80 20.88 4.62 -7.07
C SER A 80 20.02 4.33 -5.85
N SER A 81 20.35 3.30 -5.06
CA SER A 81 19.59 2.98 -3.86
C SER A 81 19.79 4.00 -2.75
N ARG A 82 21.02 4.50 -2.57
CA ARG A 82 21.29 5.60 -1.64
C ARG A 82 20.56 6.87 -2.04
N GLU A 83 20.57 7.23 -3.31
CA GLU A 83 19.89 8.41 -3.85
C GLU A 83 18.37 8.31 -3.68
N ALA A 84 17.78 7.16 -4.01
CA ALA A 84 16.35 6.92 -3.85
C ALA A 84 15.93 7.00 -2.38
N ALA A 85 16.67 6.36 -1.46
CA ALA A 85 16.38 6.42 -0.03
C ALA A 85 16.50 7.85 0.51
N ALA A 86 17.57 8.59 0.17
CA ALA A 86 17.74 9.98 0.59
C ALA A 86 16.63 10.90 0.04
N ALA A 87 16.19 10.69 -1.20
CA ALA A 87 15.06 11.42 -1.77
C ALA A 87 13.74 11.09 -1.04
N GLY A 88 13.52 9.82 -0.69
CA GLY A 88 12.38 9.38 0.12
C GLY A 88 12.40 10.02 1.52
N GLU A 89 13.56 10.03 2.18
CA GLU A 89 13.74 10.68 3.49
C GLU A 89 13.40 12.17 3.43
N ALA A 90 13.83 12.86 2.37
CA ALA A 90 13.49 14.26 2.18
C ALA A 90 11.98 14.50 2.01
N VAL A 91 11.24 13.55 1.40
CA VAL A 91 9.78 13.61 1.30
C VAL A 91 9.12 13.39 2.67
N VAL A 92 9.61 12.43 3.45
CA VAL A 92 9.04 12.11 4.78
C VAL A 92 9.32 13.20 5.82
N ALA A 93 10.54 13.74 5.84
CA ALA A 93 10.98 14.75 6.82
C ALA A 93 10.61 16.18 6.41
N GLY A 94 10.34 16.40 5.12
CA GLY A 94 9.99 17.69 4.57
C GLY A 94 8.55 18.14 4.86
N PRO A 95 8.18 19.35 4.41
CA PRO A 95 6.79 19.79 4.45
C PRO A 95 5.90 18.85 3.61
N PRO A 96 4.61 18.67 3.96
CA PRO A 96 3.71 17.82 3.20
C PRO A 96 3.70 18.15 1.70
N VAL A 97 3.87 17.12 0.87
CA VAL A 97 3.83 17.22 -0.59
C VAL A 97 2.53 16.61 -1.11
N SER A 98 2.31 16.64 -2.43
CA SER A 98 1.14 15.96 -3.00
C SER A 98 1.27 14.44 -2.85
N LEU A 99 0.14 13.75 -2.73
CA LEU A 99 0.08 12.28 -2.71
C LEU A 99 0.79 11.65 -3.91
N ALA A 100 0.69 12.29 -5.09
CA ALA A 100 1.40 11.84 -6.29
C ALA A 100 2.91 11.84 -6.09
N ARG A 101 3.49 12.88 -5.46
CA ARG A 101 4.93 12.90 -5.18
C ARG A 101 5.36 11.87 -4.14
N VAL A 102 4.52 11.58 -3.15
CA VAL A 102 4.79 10.50 -2.18
C VAL A 102 4.83 9.15 -2.91
N ARG A 103 3.87 8.90 -3.82
CA ARG A 103 3.83 7.68 -4.64
C ARG A 103 5.03 7.56 -5.57
N ASP A 104 5.45 8.64 -6.19
CA ASP A 104 6.64 8.65 -7.04
C ASP A 104 7.89 8.28 -6.23
N ALA A 105 8.03 8.81 -5.00
CA ALA A 105 9.10 8.42 -4.09
C ALA A 105 9.00 6.95 -3.64
N ASN A 106 7.80 6.46 -3.27
CA ASN A 106 7.56 5.05 -2.97
C ASN A 106 8.01 4.14 -4.10
N ASN A 107 7.60 4.44 -5.33
CA ASN A 107 7.96 3.64 -6.51
C ASN A 107 9.47 3.63 -6.76
N ALA A 108 10.15 4.78 -6.58
CA ALA A 108 11.58 4.87 -6.73
C ALA A 108 12.34 4.03 -5.68
N VAL A 109 11.93 4.12 -4.40
CA VAL A 109 12.57 3.32 -3.33
C VAL A 109 12.25 1.83 -3.48
N ARG A 110 11.01 1.45 -3.86
CA ARG A 110 10.65 0.06 -4.17
C ARG A 110 11.49 -0.52 -5.29
N ALA A 111 11.70 0.23 -6.36
CA ALA A 111 12.55 -0.21 -7.48
C ALA A 111 14.00 -0.42 -7.01
N ALA A 112 14.56 0.51 -6.24
CA ALA A 112 15.88 0.38 -5.65
C ALA A 112 16.02 -0.87 -4.76
N VAL A 113 15.05 -1.11 -3.86
CA VAL A 113 15.02 -2.32 -3.03
C VAL A 113 15.01 -3.59 -3.89
N ALA A 114 14.18 -3.64 -4.92
CA ALA A 114 14.09 -4.78 -5.81
C ALA A 114 15.42 -5.04 -6.55
N ASP A 115 16.08 -3.99 -7.04
CA ASP A 115 17.36 -4.08 -7.73
C ASP A 115 18.48 -4.56 -6.79
N GLU A 116 18.54 -4.05 -5.54
CA GLU A 116 19.51 -4.50 -4.54
C GLU A 116 19.32 -5.96 -4.17
N ILE A 117 18.07 -6.39 -3.96
CA ILE A 117 17.76 -7.78 -3.65
C ILE A 117 18.18 -8.68 -4.82
N ALA A 118 17.85 -8.30 -6.06
CA ALA A 118 18.26 -9.04 -7.25
C ALA A 118 19.79 -9.15 -7.38
N ALA A 119 20.51 -8.05 -7.15
CA ALA A 119 21.97 -8.04 -7.15
C ALA A 119 22.56 -8.87 -6.00
N ALA A 120 21.92 -8.86 -4.82
CA ALA A 120 22.32 -9.68 -3.68
C ALA A 120 22.18 -11.17 -3.98
N TYR A 121 21.08 -11.60 -4.58
CA TYR A 121 20.89 -12.99 -4.98
C TYR A 121 21.89 -13.46 -6.05
N ALA A 122 22.41 -12.56 -6.88
CA ALA A 122 23.42 -12.90 -7.87
C ALA A 122 24.83 -13.12 -7.26
N ARG A 123 25.09 -12.61 -6.04
CA ARG A 123 26.42 -12.64 -5.41
C ARG A 123 26.50 -13.48 -4.13
N LEU A 124 25.41 -13.60 -3.38
CA LEU A 124 25.34 -14.35 -2.12
C LEU A 124 25.09 -15.83 -2.38
N ASP A 125 25.57 -16.69 -1.49
CA ASP A 125 25.32 -18.12 -1.53
C ASP A 125 24.89 -18.69 -0.17
N GLY A 126 24.31 -19.90 -0.23
CA GLY A 126 24.01 -20.74 0.92
C GLY A 126 23.41 -20.00 2.12
N GLN A 127 24.22 -19.88 3.16
CA GLN A 127 23.78 -19.35 4.45
C GLN A 127 23.49 -17.85 4.43
N ASP A 128 24.19 -17.06 3.61
CA ASP A 128 24.00 -15.61 3.57
C ASP A 128 22.70 -15.25 2.85
N THR A 129 22.36 -16.00 1.78
CA THR A 129 21.05 -15.89 1.11
C THR A 129 19.90 -16.21 2.08
N ALA A 130 20.01 -17.29 2.86
CA ALA A 130 18.98 -17.66 3.83
C ALA A 130 18.81 -16.61 4.95
N ARG A 131 19.91 -15.95 5.35
CA ARG A 131 19.87 -14.86 6.34
C ARG A 131 19.18 -13.62 5.78
N LEU A 132 19.46 -13.25 4.54
CA LEU A 132 18.78 -12.15 3.85
C LEU A 132 17.27 -12.44 3.74
N GLU A 133 16.88 -13.63 3.31
CA GLU A 133 15.48 -14.05 3.19
C GLU A 133 14.74 -13.98 4.52
N SER A 134 15.33 -14.53 5.58
CA SER A 134 14.74 -14.51 6.92
C SER A 134 14.53 -13.08 7.41
N TRP A 135 15.49 -12.19 7.13
CA TRP A 135 15.38 -10.78 7.48
C TRP A 135 14.30 -10.07 6.63
N LEU A 136 14.25 -10.28 5.32
CA LEU A 136 13.23 -9.70 4.44
C LEU A 136 11.81 -10.09 4.88
N LEU A 137 11.59 -11.37 5.17
CA LEU A 137 10.30 -11.88 5.65
C LEU A 137 9.90 -11.27 7.00
N ALA A 138 10.86 -11.10 7.91
CA ALA A 138 10.60 -10.45 9.19
C ALA A 138 10.20 -8.97 9.02
N ASN A 139 10.82 -8.25 8.09
CA ASN A 139 10.53 -6.83 7.84
C ASN A 139 9.23 -6.61 7.04
N ALA A 140 8.79 -7.59 6.23
CA ALA A 140 7.54 -7.51 5.49
C ALA A 140 6.29 -7.54 6.38
N ALA A 141 6.40 -8.00 7.64
CA ALA A 141 5.25 -8.20 8.52
C ALA A 141 4.47 -6.91 8.79
N GLY A 142 5.17 -5.78 8.97
CA GLY A 142 4.54 -4.46 9.20
C GLY A 142 3.71 -4.01 7.99
N GLN A 143 4.31 -4.07 6.79
CA GLN A 143 3.62 -3.74 5.55
C GLN A 143 2.40 -4.63 5.31
N ILE A 144 2.54 -5.95 5.49
CA ILE A 144 1.44 -6.91 5.33
C ILE A 144 0.29 -6.58 6.31
N GLY A 145 0.61 -6.30 7.58
CA GLY A 145 -0.38 -5.92 8.57
C GLY A 145 -1.17 -4.67 8.15
N ARG A 146 -0.46 -3.65 7.66
CA ARG A 146 -1.05 -2.39 7.19
C ARG A 146 -1.92 -2.58 5.94
N GLU A 147 -1.45 -3.34 4.95
CA GLU A 147 -2.22 -3.67 3.74
C GLU A 147 -3.50 -4.42 4.07
N ARG A 148 -3.41 -5.45 4.94
CA ARG A 148 -4.58 -6.21 5.42
C ARG A 148 -5.60 -5.32 6.11
N ALA A 149 -5.15 -4.45 7.02
CA ALA A 149 -6.02 -3.50 7.70
C ALA A 149 -6.67 -2.49 6.73
N PHE A 150 -5.93 -2.03 5.73
CA PHE A 150 -6.41 -1.06 4.73
C PHE A 150 -7.52 -1.62 3.82
N VAL A 151 -7.61 -2.94 3.68
CA VAL A 151 -8.65 -3.63 2.90
C VAL A 151 -9.63 -4.43 3.76
N ALA A 152 -9.63 -4.22 5.08
CA ALA A 152 -10.43 -5.00 6.03
C ALA A 152 -11.94 -4.99 5.70
N ALA A 153 -12.45 -3.87 5.16
CA ALA A 153 -13.85 -3.71 4.77
C ALA A 153 -14.30 -4.69 3.67
N THR A 154 -13.38 -5.34 2.94
CA THR A 154 -13.71 -6.36 1.93
C THR A 154 -14.21 -7.68 2.54
N GLY A 155 -13.85 -7.97 3.80
CA GLY A 155 -14.18 -9.23 4.45
C GLY A 155 -13.45 -10.46 3.89
N PHE A 156 -12.37 -10.27 3.11
CA PHE A 156 -11.60 -11.38 2.52
C PHE A 156 -10.44 -11.88 3.36
N ASP A 157 -10.14 -11.22 4.48
CA ASP A 157 -9.05 -11.65 5.35
C ASP A 157 -9.36 -13.01 5.99
N VAL A 158 -8.40 -13.93 5.95
CA VAL A 158 -8.54 -15.30 6.49
C VAL A 158 -8.51 -15.30 8.03
N PHE A 159 -7.91 -14.29 8.64
CA PHE A 159 -7.73 -14.14 10.09
C PHE A 159 -8.24 -12.77 10.57
N PRO A 160 -9.54 -12.47 10.41
CA PRO A 160 -10.08 -11.13 10.66
C PRO A 160 -9.90 -10.69 12.12
N ASP A 161 -9.93 -11.64 13.07
CA ASP A 161 -9.74 -11.37 14.50
C ASP A 161 -8.32 -10.91 14.86
N THR A 162 -7.36 -11.04 13.93
CA THR A 162 -5.98 -10.59 14.11
C THR A 162 -5.72 -9.19 13.57
N LEU A 163 -6.71 -8.58 12.91
CA LEU A 163 -6.55 -7.27 12.28
C LEU A 163 -6.47 -6.16 13.33
N GLN A 164 -5.47 -5.30 13.17
CA GLN A 164 -5.39 -4.05 13.92
C GLN A 164 -6.13 -2.94 13.16
N PRO A 165 -6.68 -1.95 13.87
CA PRO A 165 -7.26 -0.77 13.21
C PRO A 165 -6.20 -0.06 12.36
N ILE A 166 -6.56 0.36 11.15
CA ILE A 166 -5.61 1.03 10.24
C ILE A 166 -4.91 2.22 10.89
N GLY A 167 -5.64 3.05 11.66
CA GLY A 167 -5.05 4.20 12.35
C GLY A 167 -3.92 3.85 13.34
N ALA A 168 -3.89 2.63 13.87
CA ALA A 168 -2.80 2.17 14.74
C ALA A 168 -1.54 1.78 13.95
N LEU A 169 -1.65 1.52 12.65
CA LEU A 169 -0.58 1.07 11.76
C LEU A 169 -0.01 2.20 10.88
N LEU A 170 -0.53 3.42 11.03
CA LEU A 170 -0.13 4.62 10.28
C LEU A 170 0.72 5.59 11.09
N ASN A 171 0.85 5.38 12.40
CA ASN A 171 1.51 6.27 13.34
C ASN A 171 2.79 5.62 13.89
N ASP A 172 3.79 5.46 13.03
CA ASP A 172 5.21 5.31 13.41
C ASP A 172 6.02 6.43 12.75
#